data_AF-A0A661SGV5-F1
#
_entry.id   AF-A0A661SGV5-F1
#
_cell.length_a   1.000
_cell.length_b   1.000
_cell.length_c   1.000
_cell.angle_alpha   90.00
_cell.angle_beta   90.00
_cell.angle_gamma   90.00
#
_symmetry.space_group_name_H-M   'P 1'
#
loop_
_entity.id
_entity.type
_entity.pdbx_description
1 polymer ?
#
loop_
_entity_poly.entity_id
_entity_poly.type
_entity_poly.pdbx_seq_one_letter_code
_entity_poly.pdbx_strand_id
1 'polypeptide(L)'
;VINSIHQAGGLAGVHVCANTDWSLILDSSTDILSFDAYSFFDRLALYEGRLKRFFDQDRILAWGIVPTSDSKDIETESASSLIAKWDSQVARLAASGIDRARIMVQSLITPSCGMGSLTVKHAQKVLEMTREVSQILRSRHR
;
A
#
# COMPACT_ATOMS: atom_id res chain seq x y z
N VAL A 1 10.20 -13.76 15.48
CA VAL A 1 10.73 -12.67 14.63
C VAL A 1 10.09 -11.34 14.97
N ILE A 2 8.77 -11.13 14.77
CA ILE A 2 8.09 -9.85 15.05
C ILE A 2 8.34 -9.36 16.49
N ASN A 3 8.09 -10.19 17.50
CA ASN A 3 8.32 -9.83 18.90
C ASN A 3 9.76 -9.39 19.18
N SER A 4 10.75 -10.00 18.51
CA SER A 4 12.16 -9.63 18.68
C SER A 4 12.47 -8.27 18.05
N ILE A 5 11.83 -7.92 16.93
CA ILE A 5 11.93 -6.58 16.31
C ILE A 5 11.35 -5.54 17.27
N HIS A 6 10.18 -5.81 17.86
CA HIS A 6 9.54 -4.93 18.83
C HIS A 6 10.38 -4.75 20.10
N GLN A 7 11.00 -5.82 20.62
CA GLN A 7 11.91 -5.75 21.77
C GLN A 7 13.15 -4.88 21.50
N ALA A 8 13.57 -4.78 20.24
CA ALA A 8 14.63 -3.88 19.80
C ALA A 8 14.13 -2.45 19.51
N GLY A 9 12.85 -2.15 19.71
CA GLY A 9 12.23 -0.84 19.47
C GLY A 9 11.94 -0.54 17.98
N GLY A 10 11.97 -1.55 17.11
CA GLY A 10 11.67 -1.41 15.69
C GLY A 10 10.20 -1.66 15.35
N LEU A 11 9.79 -1.25 14.14
CA LEU A 11 8.52 -1.64 13.53
C LEU A 11 8.72 -2.88 12.64
N ALA A 12 7.81 -3.84 12.74
CA ALA A 12 7.77 -5.02 11.89
C ALA A 12 6.84 -4.78 10.69
N GLY A 13 7.39 -4.97 9.49
CA GLY A 13 6.64 -4.91 8.24
C GLY A 13 6.62 -6.26 7.52
N VAL A 14 5.49 -6.58 6.88
CA VAL A 14 5.35 -7.72 5.97
C VAL A 14 5.05 -7.21 4.57
N HIS A 15 5.73 -7.75 3.57
CA HIS A 15 5.50 -7.42 2.17
C HIS A 15 4.99 -8.64 1.39
N VAL A 16 3.97 -8.44 0.55
CA VAL A 16 3.40 -9.47 -0.31
C VAL A 16 3.12 -8.91 -1.71
N CYS A 17 3.84 -9.40 -2.72
CA CYS A 17 3.68 -8.98 -4.13
C CYS A 17 2.55 -9.70 -4.89
N ALA A 18 1.87 -10.67 -4.27
CA ALA A 18 0.91 -11.54 -4.95
C ALA A 18 -0.27 -11.88 -4.05
N ASN A 19 -1.22 -12.63 -4.58
CA ASN A 19 -2.32 -13.13 -3.76
C ASN A 19 -1.82 -14.12 -2.70
N THR A 20 -2.28 -13.92 -1.47
CA THR A 20 -2.01 -14.79 -0.33
C THR A 20 -3.28 -14.94 0.49
N ASP A 21 -3.24 -15.78 1.53
CA ASP A 21 -4.24 -15.70 2.58
C ASP A 21 -3.96 -14.48 3.46
N TRP A 22 -4.61 -13.35 3.14
CA TRP A 22 -4.47 -12.09 3.88
C TRP A 22 -4.88 -12.21 5.35
N SER A 23 -5.69 -13.21 5.65
CA SER A 23 -6.19 -13.53 6.98
C SER A 23 -5.04 -13.68 7.98
N LEU A 24 -4.00 -14.43 7.60
CA LEU A 24 -2.82 -14.72 8.43
C LEU A 24 -2.04 -13.45 8.79
N ILE A 25 -1.92 -12.52 7.84
CA ILE A 25 -1.11 -11.31 8.02
C ILE A 25 -1.90 -10.27 8.81
N LEU A 26 -3.17 -10.08 8.49
CA LEU A 26 -4.03 -9.13 9.20
C LEU A 26 -4.23 -9.52 10.67
N ASP A 27 -4.26 -10.82 10.97
CA ASP A 27 -4.37 -11.33 12.36
C ASP A 27 -3.02 -11.36 13.10
N SER A 28 -1.90 -11.20 12.38
CA SER A 28 -0.56 -11.19 12.99
C SER A 28 -0.32 -9.93 13.85
N SER A 29 0.85 -9.83 14.46
CA SER A 29 1.31 -8.65 15.18
C SER A 29 2.14 -7.68 14.31
N THR A 30 2.05 -7.75 12.98
CA THR A 30 2.76 -6.82 12.08
C THR A 30 2.23 -5.39 12.24
N ASP A 31 3.12 -4.40 12.16
CA ASP A 31 2.76 -2.99 12.25
C ASP A 31 2.46 -2.40 10.86
N ILE A 32 3.16 -2.89 9.84
CA ILE A 32 3.03 -2.43 8.46
C ILE A 32 2.70 -3.63 7.56
N LEU A 33 1.66 -3.50 6.76
CA LEU A 33 1.40 -4.40 5.63
C LEU A 33 1.67 -3.66 4.32
N SER A 34 2.69 -4.11 3.59
CA SER A 34 2.98 -3.65 2.23
C SER A 34 2.45 -4.67 1.23
N PHE A 35 1.65 -4.20 0.29
CA PHE A 35 1.00 -5.07 -0.67
C PHE A 35 0.90 -4.39 -2.03
N ASP A 36 0.80 -5.20 -3.08
CA ASP A 36 0.51 -4.72 -4.43
C ASP A 36 -0.96 -4.27 -4.52
N ALA A 37 -1.18 -3.01 -4.18
CA ALA A 37 -2.48 -2.35 -4.31
C ALA A 37 -2.87 -2.12 -5.76
N TYR A 38 -1.90 -2.04 -6.68
CA TYR A 38 -2.15 -1.83 -8.08
C TYR A 38 -2.94 -3.01 -8.69
N SER A 39 -2.50 -4.24 -8.43
CA SER A 39 -3.09 -5.45 -9.01
C SER A 39 -3.97 -6.27 -8.06
N PHE A 40 -3.79 -6.18 -6.74
CA PHE A 40 -4.42 -7.10 -5.79
C PHE A 40 -5.30 -6.45 -4.72
N PHE A 41 -5.57 -5.15 -4.80
CA PHE A 41 -6.46 -4.46 -3.85
C PHE A 41 -7.81 -5.16 -3.68
N ASP A 42 -8.44 -5.59 -4.78
CA ASP A 42 -9.78 -6.18 -4.72
C ASP A 42 -9.85 -7.45 -3.87
N ARG A 43 -8.74 -8.19 -3.78
CA ARG A 43 -8.63 -9.42 -2.99
C ARG A 43 -8.43 -9.10 -1.51
N LEU A 44 -7.59 -8.12 -1.19
CA LEU A 44 -7.41 -7.66 0.19
C LEU A 44 -8.71 -7.06 0.73
N ALA A 45 -9.42 -6.28 -0.08
CA ALA A 45 -10.66 -5.62 0.28
C ALA A 45 -11.83 -6.59 0.59
N LEU A 46 -11.70 -7.89 0.33
CA LEU A 46 -12.67 -8.90 0.77
C LEU A 46 -12.62 -9.14 2.29
N TYR A 47 -11.56 -8.72 2.97
CA TYR A 47 -11.32 -8.95 4.40
C TYR A 47 -11.73 -7.74 5.26
N GLU A 48 -12.88 -7.13 4.95
CA GLU A 48 -13.33 -5.85 5.51
C GLU A 48 -13.25 -5.77 7.04
N GLY A 49 -13.77 -6.77 7.76
CA GLY A 49 -13.74 -6.79 9.22
C GLY A 49 -12.32 -6.86 9.81
N ARG A 50 -11.41 -7.57 9.14
CA ARG A 50 -10.01 -7.67 9.56
C ARG A 50 -9.24 -6.41 9.22
N LEU A 51 -9.50 -5.81 8.06
CA LEU A 51 -8.96 -4.50 7.69
C LEU A 51 -9.39 -3.44 8.68
N LYS A 52 -10.68 -3.41 9.07
CA LYS A 52 -11.15 -2.47 10.08
C LYS A 52 -10.40 -2.65 11.39
N ARG A 53 -10.26 -3.89 11.88
CA ARG A 53 -9.46 -4.19 13.08
C ARG A 53 -8.00 -3.77 12.94
N PHE A 54 -7.40 -4.01 11.77
CA PHE A 54 -6.02 -3.61 11.49
C PHE A 54 -5.84 -2.09 11.64
N PHE A 55 -6.76 -1.30 11.08
CA PHE A 55 -6.77 0.15 11.27
C PHE A 55 -7.09 0.57 12.72
N ASP A 56 -8.02 -0.10 13.39
CA ASP A 56 -8.34 0.15 14.82
C ASP A 56 -7.14 -0.10 15.76
N GLN A 57 -6.12 -0.82 15.29
CA GLN A 57 -4.87 -1.10 16.01
C GLN A 57 -3.71 -0.16 15.62
N ASP A 58 -4.02 0.98 14.99
CA ASP A 58 -3.04 1.99 14.55
C ASP A 58 -1.97 1.47 13.55
N ARG A 59 -2.26 0.37 12.86
CA ARG A 59 -1.35 -0.26 11.89
C ARG A 59 -1.43 0.38 10.51
N ILE A 60 -0.37 0.25 9.74
CA ILE A 60 -0.17 1.01 8.52
C ILE A 60 -0.32 0.12 7.28
N LEU A 61 -1.07 0.60 6.29
CA LEU A 61 -1.06 0.03 4.94
C LEU A 61 -0.07 0.78 4.06
N ALA A 62 0.92 0.06 3.53
CA ALA A 62 1.78 0.53 2.47
C ALA A 62 1.19 0.13 1.12
N TRP A 63 0.58 1.12 0.48
CA TRP A 63 -0.10 1.02 -0.81
C TRP A 63 0.94 0.94 -1.93
N GLY A 64 1.23 -0.29 -2.36
CA GLY A 64 2.00 -0.57 -3.56
C GLY A 64 1.22 -0.21 -4.82
N ILE A 65 0.96 1.08 -5.00
CA ILE A 65 0.08 1.61 -6.05
C ILE A 65 0.83 1.90 -7.35
N VAL A 66 2.15 2.08 -7.31
CA VAL A 66 2.96 2.30 -8.52
C VAL A 66 3.40 0.94 -9.09
N PRO A 67 3.04 0.60 -10.34
CA PRO A 67 3.34 -0.72 -10.90
C PRO A 67 4.85 -0.93 -11.09
N THR A 68 5.32 -2.16 -10.83
CA THR A 68 6.71 -2.57 -11.07
C THR A 68 6.83 -3.85 -11.91
N SER A 69 5.71 -4.50 -12.23
CA SER A 69 5.70 -5.84 -12.83
C SER A 69 5.67 -5.81 -14.36
N ASP A 70 4.87 -4.92 -14.96
CA ASP A 70 4.77 -4.76 -16.42
C ASP A 70 5.37 -3.42 -16.85
N SER A 71 6.37 -3.47 -17.73
CA SER A 71 6.97 -2.27 -18.33
C SER A 71 5.94 -1.40 -19.07
N LYS A 72 4.88 -1.98 -19.63
CA LYS A 72 3.82 -1.24 -20.29
C LYS A 72 3.07 -0.36 -19.29
N ASP A 73 2.69 -0.92 -18.15
CA ASP A 73 2.01 -0.17 -17.10
C ASP A 73 2.91 0.95 -16.54
N ILE A 74 4.20 0.67 -16.33
CA ILE A 74 5.19 1.69 -15.95
C ILE A 74 5.23 2.83 -16.98
N GLU A 75 5.12 2.51 -18.27
CA GLU A 75 5.19 3.53 -19.32
C GLU A 75 3.90 4.35 -19.45
N THR A 76 2.74 3.72 -19.28
CA THR A 76 1.43 4.34 -19.53
C THR A 76 0.83 5.02 -18.30
N GLU A 77 1.14 4.55 -17.10
CA GLU A 77 0.62 5.16 -15.87
C GLU A 77 1.22 6.54 -15.61
N SER A 78 0.46 7.34 -14.88
CA SER A 78 0.80 8.70 -14.47
C SER A 78 0.41 8.90 -13.01
N ALA A 79 0.96 9.93 -12.34
CA ALA A 79 0.57 10.20 -10.97
C ALA A 79 -0.95 10.47 -10.84
N SER A 80 -1.57 11.14 -11.81
CA SER A 80 -3.00 11.43 -11.79
C SER A 80 -3.86 10.16 -11.92
N SER A 81 -3.52 9.24 -12.83
CA SER A 81 -4.25 7.97 -12.98
C SER A 81 -4.09 7.09 -11.75
N LEU A 82 -2.90 7.01 -11.17
CA LEU A 82 -2.65 6.25 -9.94
C LEU A 82 -3.37 6.84 -8.73
N ILE A 83 -3.47 8.16 -8.62
CA ILE A 83 -4.24 8.81 -7.56
C ILE A 83 -5.74 8.54 -7.72
N ALA A 84 -6.27 8.62 -8.95
CA ALA A 84 -7.67 8.30 -9.19
C ALA A 84 -7.99 6.85 -8.80
N LYS A 85 -7.09 5.92 -9.13
CA LYS A 85 -7.17 4.52 -8.69
C LYS A 85 -7.14 4.43 -7.16
N TRP A 86 -6.16 5.07 -6.51
CA TRP A 86 -6.04 5.08 -5.05
C TRP A 86 -7.29 5.66 -4.36
N ASP A 87 -7.84 6.78 -4.86
CA ASP A 87 -9.06 7.41 -4.33
C ASP A 87 -10.26 6.46 -4.40
N SER A 88 -10.40 5.70 -5.51
CA SER A 88 -11.46 4.68 -5.64
C SER A 88 -11.30 3.54 -4.62
N GLN A 89 -10.06 3.12 -4.35
CA GLN A 89 -9.76 2.05 -3.40
C GLN A 89 -10.06 2.50 -1.97
N VAL A 90 -9.68 3.74 -1.63
CA VAL A 90 -9.98 4.35 -0.34
C VAL A 90 -11.47 4.55 -0.15
N ALA A 91 -12.21 4.97 -1.18
CA ALA A 91 -13.67 5.06 -1.12
C ALA A 91 -14.30 3.71 -0.81
N ARG A 92 -13.79 2.62 -1.39
CA ARG A 92 -14.27 1.26 -1.10
C ARG A 92 -13.98 0.84 0.34
N LEU A 93 -12.78 1.09 0.87
CA LEU A 93 -12.49 0.82 2.29
C LEU A 93 -13.34 1.67 3.24
N ALA A 94 -13.60 2.93 2.87
CA ALA A 94 -14.43 3.83 3.67
C ALA A 94 -15.90 3.37 3.71
N ALA A 95 -16.42 2.85 2.59
CA ALA A 95 -17.75 2.26 2.52
C ALA A 95 -17.92 1.05 3.47
N SER A 96 -16.83 0.35 3.79
CA SER A 96 -16.79 -0.74 4.76
C SER A 96 -16.66 -0.27 6.23
N GLY A 97 -16.81 1.03 6.49
CA GLY A 97 -16.85 1.59 7.85
C GLY A 97 -15.48 1.96 8.45
N ILE A 98 -14.45 2.08 7.62
CA ILE A 98 -13.14 2.60 8.04
C ILE A 98 -13.12 4.11 7.79
N ASP A 99 -12.82 4.91 8.81
CA ASP A 99 -12.78 6.36 8.65
C ASP A 99 -11.74 6.78 7.59
N ARG A 100 -12.13 7.68 6.68
CA ARG A 100 -11.26 8.12 5.59
C ARG A 100 -10.04 8.84 6.13
N ALA A 101 -10.20 9.71 7.13
CA ALA A 101 -9.05 10.43 7.71
C ALA A 101 -8.06 9.46 8.35
N ARG A 102 -8.57 8.42 9.03
CA ARG A 102 -7.75 7.31 9.52
C ARG A 102 -6.96 6.61 8.40
N ILE A 103 -7.62 6.26 7.29
CA ILE A 103 -6.93 5.66 6.13
C ILE A 103 -5.77 6.55 5.69
N MET A 104 -5.97 7.88 5.60
CA MET A 104 -4.92 8.81 5.19
C MET A 104 -3.70 8.80 6.10
N VAL A 105 -3.93 8.86 7.42
CA VAL A 105 -2.85 8.94 8.42
C VAL A 105 -2.08 7.62 8.50
N GLN A 106 -2.76 6.49 8.30
CA GLN A 106 -2.19 5.14 8.34
C GLN A 106 -1.80 4.61 6.96
N SER A 107 -1.43 5.49 6.02
CA SER A 107 -1.02 5.13 4.66
C SER A 107 0.44 5.48 4.37
N LEU A 108 1.15 4.55 3.76
CA LEU A 108 2.40 4.80 3.03
C LEU A 108 2.16 4.57 1.54
N ILE A 109 2.82 5.34 0.68
CA ILE A 109 2.79 5.13 -0.78
C ILE A 109 4.09 4.48 -1.18
N THR A 110 4.01 3.32 -1.85
CA THR A 110 5.17 2.55 -2.28
C THR A 110 5.04 2.09 -3.72
N PRO A 111 6.14 1.62 -4.34
CA PRO A 111 6.06 0.71 -5.48
C PRO A 111 5.31 -0.59 -5.09
N SER A 112 4.72 -1.25 -6.07
CA SER A 112 3.95 -2.50 -5.91
C SER A 112 4.80 -3.69 -5.44
N CYS A 113 6.06 -3.78 -5.89
CA CYS A 113 7.02 -4.79 -5.46
C CYS A 113 8.46 -4.24 -5.60
N GLY A 114 9.47 -5.10 -5.48
CA GLY A 114 10.87 -4.75 -5.72
C GLY A 114 11.16 -4.41 -7.18
N MET A 115 12.15 -3.56 -7.42
CA MET A 115 12.54 -3.08 -8.76
C MET A 115 13.80 -3.76 -9.31
N GLY A 116 14.26 -4.86 -8.71
CA GLY A 116 15.55 -5.49 -9.03
C GLY A 116 15.65 -6.06 -10.45
N SER A 117 14.51 -6.33 -11.10
CA SER A 117 14.42 -6.81 -12.49
C SER A 117 14.25 -5.68 -13.51
N LEU A 118 14.05 -4.44 -13.07
CA LEU A 118 13.80 -3.30 -13.96
C LEU A 118 15.10 -2.73 -14.51
N THR A 119 14.99 -2.08 -15.68
CA THR A 119 16.06 -1.20 -16.16
C THR A 119 16.22 0.00 -15.22
N VAL A 120 17.41 0.60 -15.17
CA VAL A 120 17.65 1.83 -14.38
C VAL A 120 16.65 2.93 -14.75
N LYS A 121 16.34 3.09 -16.04
CA LYS A 121 15.35 4.05 -16.53
C LYS A 121 13.96 3.79 -15.94
N HIS A 122 13.50 2.53 -15.94
CA HIS A 122 12.20 2.18 -15.36
C HIS A 122 12.18 2.33 -13.84
N ALA A 123 13.23 1.90 -13.15
CA ALA A 123 13.34 2.08 -11.71
C ALA A 123 13.30 3.56 -11.31
N GLN A 124 14.00 4.43 -12.05
CA GLN A 124 13.96 5.87 -11.84
C GLN A 124 12.54 6.43 -12.06
N LYS A 125 11.88 6.06 -13.17
CA LYS A 125 10.50 6.50 -13.45
C LYS A 125 9.52 6.08 -12.35
N VAL A 126 9.62 4.83 -11.88
CA VAL A 126 8.80 4.31 -10.76
C VAL A 126 9.03 5.12 -9.48
N LEU A 127 10.29 5.41 -9.14
CA LEU A 127 10.62 6.19 -7.94
C LEU A 127 10.13 7.64 -8.03
N GLU A 128 10.29 8.28 -9.19
CA GLU A 128 9.79 9.62 -9.45
C GLU A 128 8.27 9.70 -9.33
N MET A 129 7.56 8.73 -9.94
CA MET A 129 6.10 8.63 -9.87
C MET A 129 5.61 8.35 -8.45
N THR A 130 6.30 7.47 -7.71
CA THR A 130 6.00 7.19 -6.29
C THR A 130 6.10 8.47 -5.46
N ARG A 131 7.17 9.25 -5.66
CA ARG A 131 7.35 10.55 -4.98
C ARG A 131 6.23 11.51 -5.33
N GLU A 132 5.89 11.63 -6.62
CA GLU A 132 4.85 12.54 -7.11
C GLU A 132 3.47 12.21 -6.53
N VAL A 133 3.04 10.93 -6.60
CA VAL A 133 1.79 10.46 -5.99
C VAL A 133 1.75 10.81 -4.50
N SER A 134 2.84 10.52 -3.79
CA SER A 134 2.95 10.80 -2.36
C SER A 134 2.87 12.31 -2.03
N GLN A 135 3.46 13.17 -2.87
CA GLN A 135 3.39 14.63 -2.71
C GLN A 135 1.98 15.17 -2.93
N ILE A 136 1.32 14.76 -4.01
CA ILE A 136 -0.04 15.21 -4.33
C ILE A 136 -1.04 14.76 -3.26
N LEU A 137 -0.93 13.52 -2.78
CA LEU A 137 -1.79 13.05 -1.70
C LEU A 137 -1.58 13.89 -0.43
N ARG A 138 -0.33 14.13 -0.01
CA ARG A 138 -0.05 14.98 1.16
C ARG A 138 -0.57 16.41 1.02
N SER A 139 -0.53 17.01 -0.17
CA SER A 139 -1.04 18.37 -0.36
C SER A 139 -2.57 18.47 -0.24
N ARG A 140 -3.30 17.35 -0.35
CA ARG A 140 -4.76 17.30 -0.13
C ARG A 140 -5.15 17.18 1.35
N HIS A 141 -4.20 16.87 2.24
CA HIS A 141 -4.41 16.70 3.68
C HIS A 141 -3.82 17.82 4.53
N ARG A 142 -3.30 18.88 3.89
CA ARG A 142 -2.84 20.09 4.57
C ARG A 142 -3.92 21.15 4.60
#